data_AF-A0A3R7HNG1-F1
#
_entry.id   AF-A0A3R7HNG1-F1
#
_cell.length_a   1.000
_cell.length_b   1.000
_cell.length_c   1.000
_cell.angle_alpha   90.00
_cell.angle_beta   90.00
_cell.angle_gamma   90.00
#
_symmetry.space_group_name_H-M   'P 1'
#
loop_
_entity.id
_entity.type
_entity.pdbx_description
1 polymer ?
#
loop_
_entity_poly.entity_id
_entity_poly.type
_entity_poly.pdbx_seq_one_letter_code
_entity_poly.pdbx_strand_id
1 'polypeptide(L)'
;MPMTQLPVRRPQRGITLVESLVAIVVMALGILGILGVQMRTLTDTQAGVRRAQAIRLIEDLGERLQNNPDALGNLSAYTATPTSSDNCASTACAPDRLATYDIKQWRTSVSDALPGSQVIVFIPQGGPRQLGVLIGWSETRYNQDGKSFTTAEKAALTAPLTVSGTNSAGAAVNCPANLICHLQYIQPTQRCTPWGLGGGALYCPN
;
A
#
# COMPACT_ATOMS: atom_id res chain seq x y z
N MET A 1 11.13 -58.72 72.35
CA MET A 1 12.29 -58.25 71.56
C MET A 1 11.79 -57.72 70.23
N PRO A 2 11.80 -56.40 69.96
CA PRO A 2 11.55 -55.90 68.62
C PRO A 2 12.88 -55.76 67.87
N MET A 3 12.95 -56.25 66.62
CA MET A 3 14.07 -56.00 65.72
C MET A 3 13.89 -54.64 65.07
N THR A 4 14.77 -53.70 65.39
CA THR A 4 14.84 -52.39 64.74
C THR A 4 15.52 -52.56 63.38
N GLN A 5 14.77 -52.45 62.28
CA GLN A 5 15.36 -52.42 60.94
C GLN A 5 15.92 -51.01 60.65
N LEU A 6 17.20 -50.94 60.28
CA LEU A 6 17.85 -49.70 59.87
C LEU A 6 17.51 -49.37 58.40
N PRO A 7 17.17 -48.10 58.07
CA PRO A 7 16.81 -47.72 56.72
C PRO A 7 18.03 -47.74 55.79
N VAL A 8 17.93 -48.46 54.68
CA VAL A 8 18.92 -48.47 53.59
C VAL A 8 18.84 -47.14 52.85
N ARG A 9 19.89 -46.31 52.93
CA ARG A 9 20.00 -45.08 52.14
C ARG A 9 20.23 -45.45 50.68
N ARG A 10 19.27 -45.13 49.81
CA ARG A 10 19.44 -45.25 48.36
C ARG A 10 20.46 -44.22 47.87
N PRO A 11 21.43 -44.58 47.01
CA PRO A 11 22.37 -43.62 46.45
C PRO A 11 21.62 -42.62 45.57
N GLN A 12 21.76 -41.32 45.89
CA GLN A 12 21.20 -40.22 45.12
C GLN A 12 21.99 -40.11 43.81
N ARG A 13 21.42 -40.60 42.70
CA ARG A 13 22.01 -40.43 41.37
C ARG A 13 21.83 -38.96 40.95
N GLY A 14 22.93 -38.22 40.84
CA GLY A 14 22.98 -36.81 40.44
C GLY A 14 22.64 -36.57 38.97
N ILE A 15 21.45 -36.97 38.52
CA ILE A 15 20.97 -36.82 37.14
C ILE A 15 20.26 -35.46 36.94
N THR A 16 19.92 -34.76 38.03
CA THR A 16 19.16 -33.49 38.02
C THR A 16 19.86 -32.33 37.29
N LEU A 17 21.20 -32.30 37.30
CA LEU A 17 21.99 -31.26 36.65
C LEU A 17 21.97 -31.44 35.11
N VAL A 18 22.07 -32.68 34.64
CA VAL A 18 22.01 -33.00 33.20
C VAL A 18 20.61 -32.72 32.66
N GLU A 19 19.57 -33.08 33.42
CA GLU A 19 18.17 -32.81 33.05
C GLU A 19 17.89 -31.31 32.93
N SER A 20 18.39 -30.50 33.86
CA SER A 20 18.25 -29.05 33.83
C SER A 20 18.99 -28.43 32.65
N LEU A 21 20.18 -28.93 32.30
CA LEU A 21 20.96 -28.46 31.15
C LEU A 21 20.25 -28.78 29.84
N VAL A 22 19.69 -29.99 29.70
CA VAL A 22 18.89 -30.36 28.53
C VAL A 22 17.62 -29.50 28.44
N ALA A 23 16.93 -29.26 29.56
CA ALA A 23 15.74 -28.41 29.59
C ALA A 23 16.04 -26.97 29.13
N ILE A 24 17.14 -26.38 29.60
CA ILE A 24 17.59 -25.04 29.17
C ILE A 24 17.92 -25.03 27.67
N VAL A 25 18.60 -26.06 27.16
CA VAL A 25 18.93 -26.16 25.73
C VAL A 25 17.66 -26.24 24.87
N VAL A 26 16.71 -27.11 25.25
CA VAL A 26 15.43 -27.25 24.52
C VAL A 26 14.64 -25.94 24.57
N MET A 27 14.59 -25.28 25.75
CA MET A 27 13.94 -23.98 25.90
C MET A 27 14.59 -22.90 25.03
N ALA A 28 15.93 -22.85 25.00
CA ALA A 28 16.67 -21.90 24.18
C ALA A 28 16.38 -22.10 22.68
N LEU A 29 16.38 -23.35 22.20
CA LEU A 29 16.00 -23.67 20.82
C LEU A 29 14.56 -23.29 20.51
N GLY A 30 13.64 -23.50 21.46
CA GLY A 30 12.24 -23.08 21.34
C GLY A 30 12.09 -21.57 21.19
N ILE A 31 12.78 -20.78 22.01
CA ILE A 31 12.75 -19.30 21.94
C ILE A 31 13.36 -18.81 20.61
N LEU A 32 14.50 -19.37 20.18
CA LEU A 32 15.11 -19.02 18.90
C LEU A 32 14.17 -19.30 17.71
N GLY A 33 13.43 -20.42 17.76
CA GLY A 33 12.40 -20.74 16.77
C GLY A 33 11.29 -19.69 16.70
N ILE A 34 10.77 -19.27 17.85
CA ILE A 34 9.71 -18.25 17.93
C ILE A 34 10.19 -16.89 17.40
N LEU A 35 11.42 -16.47 17.77
CA LEU A 35 12.00 -15.22 17.29
C LEU A 35 12.14 -15.20 15.75
N GLY A 36 12.54 -16.32 15.16
CA GLY A 36 12.61 -16.47 13.70
C GLY A 36 11.25 -16.25 13.03
N VAL A 37 10.19 -16.84 13.58
CA VAL A 37 8.82 -16.64 13.08
C VAL A 37 8.38 -15.19 13.26
N GLN A 38 8.64 -14.57 14.42
CA GLN A 38 8.27 -13.18 14.68
C GLN A 38 8.91 -12.21 13.68
N MET A 39 10.19 -12.38 13.33
CA MET A 39 10.87 -11.54 12.34
C MET A 39 10.23 -11.66 10.95
N ARG A 40 9.88 -12.88 10.53
CA ARG A 40 9.20 -13.09 9.26
C ARG A 40 7.82 -12.44 9.24
N THR A 41 7.04 -12.61 10.31
CA THR A 41 5.73 -11.97 10.45
C THR A 41 5.83 -10.45 10.38
N LEU A 42 6.84 -9.84 10.99
CA LEU A 42 7.07 -8.40 10.90
C LEU A 42 7.30 -7.94 9.45
N THR A 43 8.13 -8.66 8.68
CA THR A 43 8.36 -8.32 7.27
C THR A 43 7.10 -8.43 6.41
N ASP A 44 6.30 -9.48 6.61
CA ASP A 44 5.04 -9.68 5.88
C ASP A 44 4.00 -8.62 6.26
N THR A 45 3.95 -8.24 7.55
CA THR A 45 3.08 -7.16 8.04
C THR A 45 3.43 -5.83 7.40
N GLN A 46 4.71 -5.49 7.27
CA GLN A 46 5.12 -4.24 6.61
C GLN A 46 4.70 -4.18 5.13
N ALA A 47 4.78 -5.29 4.40
CA ALA A 47 4.29 -5.34 3.02
C ALA A 47 2.77 -5.09 2.95
N GLY A 48 2.00 -5.71 3.85
CA GLY A 48 0.57 -5.45 3.98
C GLY A 48 0.23 -3.99 4.28
N VAL A 49 1.00 -3.36 5.18
CA VAL A 49 0.82 -1.93 5.53
C VAL A 49 1.04 -1.02 4.32
N ARG A 50 2.09 -1.22 3.52
CA ARG A 50 2.35 -0.40 2.32
C ARG A 50 1.24 -0.53 1.29
N ARG A 51 0.74 -1.75 1.07
CA ARG A 51 -0.40 -1.97 0.18
C ARG A 51 -1.66 -1.28 0.69
N ALA A 52 -1.94 -1.36 1.98
CA ALA A 52 -3.07 -0.67 2.59
C ALA A 52 -2.93 0.86 2.51
N GLN A 53 -1.72 1.40 2.66
CA GLN A 53 -1.45 2.82 2.45
C GLN A 53 -1.73 3.24 1.00
N ALA A 54 -1.28 2.46 0.02
CA ALA A 54 -1.57 2.73 -1.40
C ALA A 54 -3.08 2.75 -1.68
N ILE A 55 -3.85 1.78 -1.15
CA ILE A 55 -5.32 1.74 -1.31
C ILE A 55 -5.96 2.98 -0.69
N ARG A 56 -5.62 3.32 0.56
CA ARG A 56 -6.15 4.52 1.23
C ARG A 56 -5.84 5.81 0.49
N LEU A 57 -4.65 5.90 -0.13
CA LEU A 57 -4.29 7.05 -0.95
C LEU A 57 -5.15 7.12 -2.22
N ILE A 58 -5.47 6.00 -2.85
CA ILE A 58 -6.39 6.00 -4.00
C ILE A 58 -7.81 6.40 -3.56
N GLU A 59 -8.27 5.93 -2.39
CA GLU A 59 -9.54 6.33 -1.79
C GLU A 59 -9.59 7.83 -1.48
N ASP A 60 -8.52 8.42 -0.93
CA ASP A 60 -8.40 9.88 -0.70
C ASP A 60 -8.57 10.67 -2.02
N LEU A 61 -7.98 10.20 -3.11
CA LEU A 61 -8.22 10.82 -4.42
C LEU A 61 -9.69 10.70 -4.84
N GLY A 62 -10.31 9.55 -4.60
CA GLY A 62 -11.74 9.35 -4.86
C GLY A 62 -12.63 10.31 -4.10
N GLU A 63 -12.34 10.54 -2.82
CA GLU A 63 -13.04 11.52 -1.98
C GLU A 63 -12.87 12.94 -2.52
N ARG A 64 -11.67 13.33 -2.95
CA ARG A 64 -11.41 14.63 -3.60
C ARG A 64 -12.22 14.79 -4.88
N LEU A 65 -12.26 13.77 -5.74
CA LEU A 65 -13.09 13.80 -6.94
C LEU A 65 -14.58 13.94 -6.59
N GLN A 66 -15.05 13.30 -5.51
CA GLN A 66 -16.44 13.39 -5.10
C GLN A 66 -16.83 14.75 -4.50
N ASN A 67 -15.86 15.45 -3.92
CA ASN A 67 -16.01 16.81 -3.39
C ASN A 67 -15.94 17.88 -4.48
N ASN A 68 -15.33 17.58 -5.63
CA ASN A 68 -15.32 18.50 -6.77
C ASN A 68 -16.69 18.51 -7.49
N PRO A 69 -17.39 19.65 -7.54
CA PRO A 69 -18.73 19.76 -8.13
C PRO A 69 -18.82 19.28 -9.60
N ASP A 70 -17.75 19.48 -10.39
CA ASP A 70 -17.66 19.07 -11.80
C ASP A 70 -16.36 18.27 -12.06
N ALA A 71 -16.02 17.33 -11.18
CA ALA A 71 -14.85 16.46 -11.37
C ALA A 71 -14.88 15.72 -12.71
N LEU A 72 -16.06 15.32 -13.18
CA LEU A 72 -16.20 14.59 -14.44
C LEU A 72 -15.85 15.47 -15.65
N GLY A 73 -16.34 16.72 -15.69
CA GLY A 73 -15.98 17.67 -16.74
C GLY A 73 -14.48 18.00 -16.75
N ASN A 74 -13.82 17.87 -15.60
CA ASN A 74 -12.41 18.22 -15.39
C ASN A 74 -11.47 17.00 -15.23
N LEU A 75 -11.89 15.82 -15.69
CA LEU A 75 -11.13 14.56 -15.58
C LEU A 75 -9.69 14.66 -16.13
N SER A 76 -9.48 15.41 -17.21
CA SER A 76 -8.17 15.59 -17.84
C SER A 76 -7.17 16.28 -16.90
N ALA A 77 -7.64 17.19 -16.04
CA ALA A 77 -6.79 17.89 -15.06
C ALA A 77 -6.15 16.94 -14.05
N TYR A 78 -6.83 15.84 -13.69
CA TYR A 78 -6.30 14.81 -12.78
C TYR A 78 -5.24 13.92 -13.45
N THR A 79 -5.24 13.81 -14.78
CA THR A 79 -4.23 13.02 -15.52
C THR A 79 -2.95 13.78 -15.81
N ALA A 80 -2.99 15.12 -15.79
CA ALA A 80 -1.87 15.97 -16.11
C ALA A 80 -0.82 16.04 -15.00
N THR A 81 0.38 16.52 -15.34
CA THR A 81 1.38 16.89 -14.35
C THR A 81 0.85 18.06 -13.51
N PRO A 82 0.92 18.01 -12.16
CA PRO A 82 0.34 19.06 -11.34
C PRO A 82 1.13 20.37 -11.46
N THR A 83 0.44 21.46 -11.79
CA THR A 83 1.04 22.79 -11.96
C THR A 83 0.34 23.89 -11.16
N SER A 84 -0.63 23.54 -10.29
CA SER A 84 -1.43 24.55 -9.58
C SER A 84 -0.60 25.40 -8.62
N SER A 85 -0.80 26.72 -8.69
CA SER A 85 -0.31 27.72 -7.73
C SER A 85 -1.39 28.19 -6.75
N ASP A 86 -2.63 27.71 -6.91
CA ASP A 86 -3.75 28.17 -6.10
C ASP A 86 -3.71 27.56 -4.70
N ASN A 87 -4.40 28.22 -3.76
CA ASN A 87 -4.67 27.67 -2.44
C ASN A 87 -6.17 27.50 -2.24
N CYS A 88 -6.72 26.40 -2.77
CA CYS A 88 -8.13 26.10 -2.68
C CYS A 88 -8.61 25.71 -1.26
N ALA A 89 -7.69 25.63 -0.28
CA ALA A 89 -8.04 25.39 1.12
C ALA A 89 -8.46 26.68 1.85
N SER A 90 -7.88 27.83 1.49
CA SER A 90 -8.20 29.13 2.09
C SER A 90 -9.13 29.98 1.25
N THR A 91 -9.21 29.71 -0.06
CA THR A 91 -9.98 30.51 -1.02
C THR A 91 -10.78 29.57 -1.90
N ALA A 92 -12.07 29.87 -2.10
CA ALA A 92 -12.92 29.07 -2.97
C ALA A 92 -12.36 29.06 -4.40
N CYS A 93 -12.17 27.86 -4.96
CA CYS A 93 -11.72 27.66 -6.33
C CYS A 93 -12.87 27.25 -7.23
N ALA A 94 -12.80 27.67 -8.49
CA ALA A 94 -13.61 27.06 -9.54
C ALA A 94 -13.21 25.57 -9.71
N PRO A 95 -14.14 24.68 -10.13
CA PRO A 95 -13.90 23.23 -10.23
C PRO A 95 -12.69 22.78 -11.05
N ASP A 96 -12.33 23.50 -12.10
CA ASP A 96 -11.13 23.26 -12.91
C ASP A 96 -9.84 23.53 -12.11
N ARG A 97 -9.80 24.66 -11.39
CA ARG A 97 -8.67 25.03 -10.52
C ARG A 97 -8.58 24.10 -9.32
N LEU A 98 -9.72 23.72 -8.72
CA LEU A 98 -9.80 22.74 -7.64
C LEU A 98 -9.22 21.38 -8.08
N ALA A 99 -9.54 20.89 -9.28
CA ALA A 99 -8.99 19.63 -9.79
C ALA A 99 -7.45 19.65 -9.88
N THR A 100 -6.88 20.74 -10.40
CA THR A 100 -5.41 20.89 -10.49
C THR A 100 -4.74 21.06 -9.13
N TYR A 101 -5.43 21.66 -8.16
CA TYR A 101 -4.97 21.76 -6.78
C TYR A 101 -4.99 20.41 -6.08
N ASP A 102 -6.11 19.67 -6.19
CA ASP A 102 -6.30 18.37 -5.55
C ASP A 102 -5.28 17.34 -6.02
N ILE A 103 -5.05 17.23 -7.34
CA ILE A 103 -4.07 16.27 -7.86
C ILE A 103 -2.64 16.62 -7.40
N LYS A 104 -2.33 17.91 -7.21
CA LYS A 104 -1.05 18.34 -6.67
C LYS A 104 -0.90 17.92 -5.21
N GLN A 105 -1.88 18.26 -4.37
CA GLN A 105 -1.87 17.92 -2.94
C GLN A 105 -1.82 16.42 -2.74
N TRP A 106 -2.66 15.68 -3.47
CA TRP A 106 -2.70 14.23 -3.40
C TRP A 106 -1.35 13.60 -3.78
N ARG A 107 -0.70 14.03 -4.87
CA ARG A 107 0.62 13.49 -5.24
C ARG A 107 1.69 13.80 -4.20
N THR A 108 1.63 14.97 -3.54
CA THR A 108 2.49 15.27 -2.39
C THR A 108 2.23 14.27 -1.26
N SER A 109 0.98 14.06 -0.87
CA SER A 109 0.61 13.09 0.16
C SER A 109 1.05 11.66 -0.18
N VAL A 110 0.97 11.25 -1.45
CA VAL A 110 1.49 9.95 -1.90
C VAL A 110 3.02 9.87 -1.75
N SER A 111 3.75 10.92 -2.14
CA SER A 111 5.21 10.97 -2.00
C SER A 111 5.64 10.92 -0.53
N ASP A 112 4.90 11.59 0.35
CA ASP A 112 5.19 11.63 1.79
C ASP A 112 4.89 10.29 2.47
N ALA A 113 3.77 9.66 2.12
CA ALA A 113 3.35 8.37 2.71
C ALA A 113 4.12 7.17 2.13
N LEU A 114 4.49 7.21 0.85
CA LEU A 114 5.21 6.16 0.14
C LEU A 114 6.42 6.75 -0.61
N PRO A 115 7.56 6.96 0.08
CA PRO A 115 8.76 7.50 -0.54
C PRO A 115 9.26 6.60 -1.69
N GLY A 116 9.59 7.23 -2.82
CA GLY A 116 10.03 6.53 -4.03
C GLY A 116 8.90 5.78 -4.78
N SER A 117 7.63 6.04 -4.43
CA SER A 117 6.50 5.55 -5.21
C SER A 117 6.42 6.21 -6.60
N GLN A 118 5.79 5.51 -7.53
CA GLN A 118 5.45 6.03 -8.84
C GLN A 118 3.94 5.97 -9.03
N VAL A 119 3.38 7.02 -9.63
CA VAL A 119 1.94 7.21 -9.69
C VAL A 119 1.51 7.57 -11.11
N ILE A 120 0.62 6.76 -11.67
CA ILE A 120 0.03 6.97 -12.98
C ILE A 120 -1.47 7.15 -12.82
N VAL A 121 -1.99 8.28 -13.31
CA VAL A 121 -3.41 8.59 -13.31
C VAL A 121 -3.83 8.75 -14.77
N PHE A 122 -4.85 8.02 -15.20
CA PHE A 122 -5.25 7.96 -16.60
C PHE A 122 -6.75 7.76 -16.75
N ILE A 123 -7.32 8.18 -17.88
CA ILE A 123 -8.68 7.83 -18.26
C ILE A 123 -8.60 6.48 -19.01
N PRO A 124 -9.35 5.44 -18.61
CA PRO A 124 -9.27 4.13 -19.25
C PRO A 124 -9.96 4.10 -20.62
N GLN A 125 -9.46 3.24 -21.51
CA GLN A 125 -10.11 2.94 -22.78
C GLN A 125 -11.48 2.31 -22.54
N GLY A 126 -12.53 2.83 -23.21
CA GLY A 126 -13.89 2.34 -23.03
C GLY A 126 -14.58 2.77 -21.72
N GLY A 127 -13.87 3.48 -20.83
CA GLY A 127 -14.40 4.04 -19.59
C GLY A 127 -14.14 5.54 -19.46
N PRO A 128 -14.65 6.40 -20.37
CA PRO A 128 -14.35 7.84 -20.38
C PRO A 128 -14.86 8.58 -19.13
N ARG A 129 -15.74 7.95 -18.36
CA ARG A 129 -16.28 8.44 -17.08
C ARG A 129 -15.66 7.75 -15.87
N GLN A 130 -14.46 7.20 -16.03
CA GLN A 130 -13.70 6.56 -14.97
C GLN A 130 -12.29 7.16 -14.94
N LEU A 131 -11.66 7.08 -13.77
CA LEU A 131 -10.26 7.44 -13.59
C LEU A 131 -9.52 6.20 -13.09
N GLY A 132 -8.57 5.71 -13.88
CA GLY A 132 -7.62 4.68 -13.46
C GLY A 132 -6.50 5.31 -12.66
N VAL A 133 -6.24 4.77 -11.47
CA VAL A 133 -5.17 5.22 -10.58
C VAL A 133 -4.28 4.03 -10.27
N LEU A 134 -3.03 4.11 -10.71
CA LEU A 134 -1.99 3.12 -10.45
C LEU A 134 -0.94 3.72 -9.53
N ILE A 135 -0.76 3.11 -8.36
CA ILE A 135 0.34 3.44 -7.44
C ILE A 135 1.28 2.25 -7.38
N GLY A 136 2.55 2.49 -7.71
CA GLY A 136 3.65 1.54 -7.58
C GLY A 136 4.57 1.92 -6.43
N TRP A 137 4.95 0.97 -5.59
CA TRP A 137 5.94 1.17 -4.51
C TRP A 137 6.99 0.06 -4.53
N SER A 138 8.16 0.36 -3.95
CA SER A 138 9.19 -0.64 -3.78
C SER A 138 8.92 -1.47 -2.52
N GLU A 139 9.18 -2.78 -2.60
CA GLU A 139 9.27 -3.63 -1.42
C GLU A 139 10.70 -4.16 -1.27
N THR A 140 11.18 -4.14 -0.04
CA THR A 140 12.41 -4.84 0.34
C THR A 140 12.00 -6.23 0.81
N ARG A 141 12.41 -7.24 0.06
CA ARG A 141 12.23 -8.64 0.43
C ARG A 141 13.61 -9.24 0.70
N TYR A 142 13.66 -10.21 1.60
CA TYR A 142 14.87 -10.98 1.91
C TYR A 142 14.67 -12.44 1.52
N ASN A 143 15.70 -13.05 0.93
CA ASN A 143 15.70 -14.46 0.57
C ASN A 143 15.87 -15.35 1.83
N GLN A 144 15.87 -16.67 1.65
CA GLN A 144 16.01 -17.62 2.76
C GLN A 144 17.35 -17.51 3.50
N ASP A 145 18.36 -16.93 2.86
CA ASP A 145 19.69 -16.67 3.42
C ASP A 145 19.81 -15.28 4.08
N GLY A 146 18.70 -14.53 4.19
CA GLY A 146 18.67 -13.19 4.77
C GLY A 146 19.26 -12.09 3.87
N LYS A 147 19.58 -12.39 2.61
CA LYS A 147 20.06 -11.41 1.62
C LYS A 147 18.88 -10.70 0.95
N SER A 148 19.03 -9.42 0.66
CA SER A 148 18.03 -8.70 -0.14
C SER A 148 17.92 -9.30 -1.54
N PHE A 149 16.69 -9.51 -2.02
CA PHE A 149 16.46 -9.97 -3.39
C PHE A 149 17.05 -8.98 -4.40
N THR A 150 17.71 -9.51 -5.42
CA THR A 150 18.20 -8.77 -6.59
C THR A 150 17.05 -8.27 -7.45
N THR A 151 17.35 -7.31 -8.33
CA THR A 151 16.41 -6.75 -9.30
C THR A 151 15.77 -7.83 -10.18
N ALA A 152 16.57 -8.82 -10.64
CA ALA A 152 16.10 -9.91 -11.49
C ALA A 152 15.15 -10.86 -10.75
N GLU A 153 15.45 -11.20 -9.50
CA GLU A 153 14.57 -12.03 -8.70
C GLU A 153 13.27 -11.31 -8.34
N LYS A 154 13.33 -10.00 -8.02
CA LYS A 154 12.14 -9.19 -7.81
C LYS A 154 11.26 -9.16 -9.06
N ALA A 155 11.85 -8.98 -10.25
CA ALA A 155 11.14 -9.00 -11.51
C ALA A 155 10.47 -10.36 -11.79
N ALA A 156 11.16 -11.47 -11.50
CA ALA A 156 10.58 -12.82 -11.65
C ALA A 156 9.40 -13.06 -10.67
N LEU A 157 9.50 -12.55 -9.44
CA LEU A 157 8.45 -12.66 -8.43
C LEU A 157 7.23 -11.79 -8.74
N THR A 158 7.40 -10.64 -9.38
CA THR A 158 6.31 -9.73 -9.74
C THR A 158 5.74 -9.97 -11.13
N ALA A 159 6.38 -10.77 -11.98
CA ALA A 159 5.90 -11.13 -13.31
C ALA A 159 4.43 -11.64 -13.36
N PRO A 160 3.95 -12.52 -12.46
CA PRO A 160 2.54 -12.92 -12.46
C PRO A 160 1.57 -11.86 -11.93
N LEU A 161 2.09 -10.78 -11.32
CA LEU A 161 1.35 -9.66 -10.76
C LEU A 161 1.41 -8.43 -11.66
N THR A 162 1.73 -8.60 -12.95
CA THR A 162 1.73 -7.48 -13.91
C THR A 162 0.32 -6.92 -14.04
N VAL A 163 0.10 -5.83 -13.33
CA VAL A 163 -1.11 -5.03 -13.44
C VAL A 163 -0.96 -4.13 -14.66
N SER A 164 -1.88 -4.28 -15.61
CA SER A 164 -1.92 -3.50 -16.85
C SER A 164 -3.32 -2.92 -17.07
N GLY A 165 -3.37 -1.65 -17.45
CA GLY A 165 -4.55 -1.00 -17.98
C GLY A 165 -4.27 -0.46 -19.39
N THR A 166 -5.28 0.10 -20.04
CA THR A 166 -5.13 0.81 -21.32
C THR A 166 -5.74 2.19 -21.16
N ASN A 167 -5.01 3.24 -21.52
CA ASN A 167 -5.54 4.60 -21.47
C ASN A 167 -6.45 4.91 -22.65
N SER A 168 -7.14 6.05 -22.60
CA SER A 168 -8.08 6.49 -23.63
C SER A 168 -7.47 6.67 -25.02
N ALA A 169 -6.14 6.81 -25.11
CA ALA A 169 -5.40 6.87 -26.38
C ALA A 169 -4.95 5.48 -26.89
N GLY A 170 -5.33 4.40 -26.22
CA GLY A 170 -4.95 3.03 -26.58
C GLY A 170 -3.55 2.61 -26.13
N ALA A 171 -2.84 3.44 -25.36
CA ALA A 171 -1.53 3.10 -24.84
C ALA A 171 -1.63 2.26 -23.55
N ALA A 172 -0.78 1.25 -23.44
CA ALA A 172 -0.71 0.40 -22.26
C ALA A 172 -0.19 1.20 -21.05
N VAL A 173 -0.88 1.05 -19.92
CA VAL A 173 -0.47 1.57 -18.61
C VAL A 173 0.00 0.38 -17.79
N ASN A 174 1.30 0.18 -17.74
CA ASN A 174 1.93 -0.94 -17.06
C ASN A 174 2.53 -0.51 -15.71
N CYS A 175 2.55 -1.43 -14.76
CA CYS A 175 3.36 -1.28 -13.56
C CYS A 175 4.84 -1.05 -13.93
N PRO A 176 5.49 0.02 -13.43
CA PRO A 176 6.90 0.27 -13.71
C PRO A 176 7.81 -0.85 -13.18
N ALA A 177 8.96 -1.03 -13.83
CA ALA A 177 9.91 -2.07 -13.46
C ALA A 177 10.34 -1.97 -11.99
N ASN A 178 10.49 -3.11 -11.32
CA ASN A 178 10.96 -3.25 -9.93
C ASN A 178 10.04 -2.68 -8.85
N LEU A 179 8.79 -2.36 -9.20
CA LEU A 179 7.76 -1.97 -8.26
C LEU A 179 6.69 -3.05 -8.13
N ILE A 180 5.98 -3.00 -7.01
CA ILE A 180 4.69 -3.67 -6.85
C ILE A 180 3.64 -2.58 -6.98
N CYS A 181 2.60 -2.85 -7.78
CA CYS A 181 1.58 -1.86 -8.08
C CYS A 181 0.20 -2.30 -7.63
N HIS A 182 -0.63 -1.31 -7.33
CA HIS A 182 -2.07 -1.46 -7.19
C HIS A 182 -2.76 -0.52 -8.18
N LEU A 183 -3.68 -1.07 -8.96
CA LEU A 183 -4.54 -0.32 -9.89
C LEU A 183 -5.97 -0.41 -9.41
N GLN A 184 -6.63 0.73 -9.32
CA GLN A 184 -8.04 0.83 -9.03
C GLN A 184 -8.68 1.86 -9.95
N TYR A 185 -9.92 1.59 -10.34
CA TYR A 185 -10.73 2.49 -11.15
C TYR A 185 -11.73 3.20 -10.24
N ILE A 186 -11.72 4.53 -10.27
CA ILE A 186 -12.64 5.39 -9.54
C ILE A 186 -13.69 5.90 -10.52
N GLN A 187 -14.95 5.95 -10.10
CA GLN A 187 -16.00 6.60 -10.86
C GLN A 187 -16.25 8.00 -10.26
N PRO A 188 -15.89 9.08 -10.95
CA PRO A 188 -16.22 10.43 -10.51
C PRO A 188 -17.74 10.63 -10.50
N THR A 189 -18.23 11.36 -9.51
CA THR A 189 -19.61 11.86 -9.53
C THR A 189 -19.67 13.22 -10.22
N GLN A 190 -20.68 13.42 -11.05
CA GLN A 190 -20.99 14.73 -11.62
C GLN A 190 -22.17 15.30 -10.83
N ARG A 191 -21.87 16.11 -9.80
CA ARG A 191 -22.91 16.73 -8.94
C ARG A 191 -23.50 17.96 -9.59
N CYS A 192 -22.70 18.69 -10.37
CA CYS A 192 -23.13 19.87 -11.08
C CYS A 192 -22.84 19.73 -12.57
N THR A 193 -23.70 20.31 -13.41
CA THR A 193 -23.55 20.31 -14.86
C THR A 193 -23.28 21.72 -15.37
N PRO A 194 -22.45 21.89 -16.41
CA PRO A 194 -22.31 23.18 -17.08
C PRO A 194 -23.67 23.70 -17.57
N TRP A 195 -23.97 24.96 -17.29
CA TRP A 195 -25.21 25.65 -17.64
C TRP A 195 -24.92 26.96 -18.39
N GLY A 196 -25.76 27.25 -19.38
CA GLY A 196 -25.62 28.42 -20.27
C GLY A 196 -24.74 28.16 -21.50
N LEU A 197 -24.96 28.98 -22.54
CA LEU A 197 -24.16 28.93 -23.77
C LEU A 197 -22.73 29.39 -23.46
N GLY A 198 -21.79 28.44 -23.39
CA GLY A 198 -20.37 28.69 -23.07
C GLY A 198 -19.85 28.02 -21.79
N GLY A 199 -20.70 27.34 -21.01
CA GLY A 199 -20.27 26.44 -19.92
C GLY A 199 -19.62 27.09 -18.70
N GLY A 200 -19.67 28.40 -18.56
CA GLY A 200 -19.00 29.13 -17.45
C GLY A 200 -19.71 29.08 -16.10
N ALA A 201 -21.01 28.76 -16.06
CA ALA A 201 -21.77 28.61 -14.82
C ALA A 201 -22.12 27.14 -14.58
N LEU A 202 -22.06 26.68 -13.33
CA LEU A 202 -22.44 25.31 -12.97
C LEU A 202 -23.83 25.32 -12.33
N TYR A 203 -24.70 24.45 -12.81
CA TYR A 203 -25.99 24.16 -12.19
C TYR A 203 -25.86 22.91 -11.31
N CYS A 204 -26.10 23.08 -10.03
CA CYS A 204 -26.16 22.00 -9.05
C CYS A 204 -27.62 21.83 -8.63
N PRO A 205 -28.30 20.71 -8.95
CA PRO A 205 -29.62 20.43 -8.39
C PRO A 205 -29.51 20.31 -6.87
N ASN A 206 -30.43 20.96 -6.16
CA ASN A 206 -30.55 20.90 -4.70
C ASN A 206 -30.86 19.49 -4.20
#